data_AF-A0A965JPI3-F1
#
_entry.id   AF-A0A965JPI3-F1
#
_cell.length_a   1.000
_cell.length_b   1.000
_cell.length_c   1.000
_cell.angle_alpha   90.00
_cell.angle_beta   90.00
_cell.angle_gamma   90.00
#
_symmetry.space_group_name_H-M   'P 1'
#
loop_
_entity.id
_entity.type
_entity.pdbx_description
1 polymer ?
#
loop_
_entity_poly.entity_id
_entity_poly.type
_entity_poly.pdbx_seq_one_letter_code
_entity_poly.pdbx_strand_id
1 'polypeptide(L)'
;MYKVKIDNAKFNRDMDNIVNYSLGFLQGVKQGYPSFLQQLGATMTEALKMYIDSNARVNPQILHHVYEWNQTGSPEARLYDIQYISNGLGISFNATFRQSSTIKQGSKVPFYDKARIMEQGLPVTIVPKQRILAFEVDGQQVFTSKPVTVTNPGGDVKGEFERVFDSFFNRYFTQAYLESSGIASYLRNPVDFAKNFSSGKSGGRSRGVQVGTSWIIKAGLA
;
A
#
# COMPACT_ATOMS: atom_id res chain seq x y z
N MET A 1 -10.93 -62.56 -22.17
CA MET A 1 -11.69 -61.33 -22.44
C MET A 1 -12.19 -60.78 -21.11
N TYR A 2 -11.59 -59.69 -20.60
CA TYR A 2 -12.01 -59.08 -19.33
C TYR A 2 -13.29 -58.27 -19.56
N LYS A 3 -14.40 -58.65 -18.92
CA LYS A 3 -15.63 -57.83 -18.88
C LYS A 3 -15.44 -56.70 -17.89
N VAL A 4 -15.20 -55.49 -18.38
CA VAL A 4 -15.28 -54.27 -17.56
C VAL A 4 -16.77 -54.04 -17.26
N LYS A 5 -17.18 -54.18 -16.00
CA LYS A 5 -18.49 -53.73 -15.53
C LYS A 5 -18.34 -52.29 -15.05
N ILE A 6 -18.90 -51.34 -15.78
CA ILE A 6 -18.98 -49.95 -15.36
C ILE A 6 -20.24 -49.80 -14.50
N ASP A 7 -20.07 -49.35 -13.26
CA ASP A 7 -21.19 -48.95 -12.40
C ASP A 7 -21.62 -47.53 -12.79
N ASN A 8 -22.66 -47.44 -13.62
CA ASN A 8 -23.19 -46.17 -14.11
C ASN A 8 -23.68 -45.26 -12.98
N ALA A 9 -24.22 -45.83 -11.89
CA ALA A 9 -24.71 -45.04 -10.76
C ALA A 9 -23.54 -44.41 -9.98
N LYS A 10 -22.46 -45.18 -9.79
CA LYS A 10 -21.22 -44.66 -9.19
C LYS A 10 -20.56 -43.62 -10.09
N PHE A 11 -20.48 -43.87 -11.40
CA PHE A 11 -19.92 -42.92 -12.34
C PHE A 11 -20.68 -41.58 -12.33
N ASN A 12 -22.01 -41.61 -12.45
CA ASN A 12 -22.83 -40.41 -12.44
C ASN A 12 -22.66 -39.62 -11.14
N ARG A 13 -22.63 -40.31 -9.98
CA ARG A 13 -22.40 -39.67 -8.68
C ARG A 13 -21.01 -39.02 -8.59
N ASP A 14 -19.97 -39.73 -9.01
CA ASP A 14 -18.60 -39.19 -9.02
C ASP A 14 -18.52 -37.95 -9.92
N MET A 15 -19.17 -37.97 -11.09
CA MET A 15 -19.23 -36.83 -12.03
C MET A 15 -20.00 -35.64 -11.44
N ASP A 16 -21.18 -35.88 -10.86
CA ASP A 16 -21.97 -34.84 -10.18
C ASP A 16 -21.18 -34.19 -9.05
N ASN A 17 -20.45 -34.99 -8.26
CA ASN A 17 -19.61 -34.47 -7.20
C ASN A 17 -18.44 -33.63 -7.73
N ILE A 18 -17.83 -34.01 -8.85
CA ILE A 18 -16.76 -33.22 -9.48
C ILE A 18 -17.28 -31.87 -9.98
N VAL A 19 -18.46 -31.84 -10.62
CA VAL A 19 -19.11 -30.60 -11.04
C VAL A 19 -19.41 -29.72 -9.82
N ASN A 20 -20.00 -30.31 -8.79
CA ASN A 20 -20.31 -29.62 -7.54
C ASN A 20 -19.06 -29.12 -6.81
N TYR A 21 -17.96 -29.89 -6.83
CA TYR A 21 -16.67 -29.49 -6.29
C TYR A 21 -16.13 -28.24 -7.01
N SER A 22 -16.24 -28.21 -8.34
CA SER A 22 -15.79 -27.10 -9.17
C SER A 22 -16.59 -25.82 -8.90
N LEU A 23 -17.93 -25.94 -8.83
CA LEU A 23 -18.81 -24.83 -8.46
C LEU A 23 -18.58 -24.36 -7.01
N GLY A 24 -18.36 -25.30 -6.10
CA GLY A 24 -18.03 -25.04 -4.71
C GLY A 24 -16.70 -24.28 -4.59
N PHE A 25 -15.67 -24.67 -5.35
CA PHE A 25 -14.39 -23.98 -5.36
C PHE A 25 -14.53 -22.51 -5.77
N LEU A 26 -15.23 -22.23 -6.87
CA LEU A 26 -15.49 -20.85 -7.31
C LEU A 26 -16.27 -20.05 -6.26
N GLN A 27 -17.26 -20.68 -5.60
CA GLN A 27 -17.97 -20.06 -4.48
C GLN A 27 -17.02 -19.76 -3.31
N GLY A 28 -16.15 -20.70 -2.95
CA GLY A 28 -15.17 -20.53 -1.88
C GLY A 28 -14.20 -19.38 -2.17
N VAL A 29 -13.71 -19.28 -3.41
CA VAL A 29 -12.88 -18.14 -3.84
C VAL A 29 -13.61 -16.82 -3.63
N LYS A 30 -14.89 -16.74 -4.04
CA LYS A 30 -15.70 -15.53 -3.82
C LYS A 30 -15.91 -15.23 -2.33
N GLN A 31 -16.06 -16.25 -1.49
CA GLN A 31 -16.24 -16.09 -0.04
C GLN A 31 -14.95 -15.65 0.67
N GLY A 32 -13.79 -16.15 0.23
CA GLY A 32 -12.49 -15.80 0.80
C GLY A 32 -11.92 -14.47 0.25
N TYR A 33 -12.50 -13.93 -0.83
CA TYR A 33 -12.03 -12.71 -1.48
C TYR A 33 -11.89 -11.50 -0.55
N PRO A 34 -12.83 -11.20 0.38
CA PRO A 34 -12.67 -10.09 1.32
C PRO A 34 -11.44 -10.24 2.23
N SER A 35 -11.18 -11.45 2.71
CA SER A 35 -10.00 -11.75 3.55
C SER A 35 -8.70 -11.63 2.74
N PHE A 36 -8.71 -12.04 1.48
CA PHE A 36 -7.60 -11.81 0.56
C PHE A 36 -7.32 -10.32 0.37
N LEU A 37 -8.36 -9.51 0.09
CA LEU A 37 -8.19 -8.05 -0.07
C LEU A 37 -7.67 -7.38 1.20
N GLN A 38 -8.10 -7.83 2.38
CA GLN A 38 -7.58 -7.32 3.65
C GLN A 38 -6.07 -7.57 3.79
N GLN A 39 -5.61 -8.78 3.50
CA GLN A 39 -4.19 -9.12 3.58
C GLN A 39 -3.36 -8.41 2.50
N LEU A 40 -3.88 -8.36 1.28
CA LEU A 40 -3.27 -7.61 0.18
C LEU A 40 -3.11 -6.13 0.53
N GLY A 41 -4.12 -5.51 1.14
CA GLY A 41 -4.05 -4.11 1.58
C GLY A 41 -2.94 -3.86 2.61
N ALA A 42 -2.76 -4.79 3.56
CA ALA A 42 -1.69 -4.72 4.54
C ALA A 42 -0.30 -4.80 3.89
N THR A 43 -0.07 -5.78 3.02
CA THR A 43 1.23 -5.96 2.35
C THR A 43 1.54 -4.81 1.40
N MET A 44 0.53 -4.34 0.66
CA MET A 44 0.64 -3.16 -0.22
C MET A 44 0.97 -1.88 0.56
N THR A 45 0.42 -1.70 1.77
CA THR A 45 0.73 -0.54 2.62
C THR A 45 2.23 -0.48 2.93
N GLU A 46 2.81 -1.60 3.33
CA GLU A 46 4.25 -1.68 3.63
C GLU A 46 5.10 -1.53 2.36
N ALA A 47 4.66 -2.12 1.24
CA ALA A 47 5.32 -1.95 -0.04
C ALA A 47 5.34 -0.49 -0.52
N LEU A 48 4.22 0.22 -0.39
CA LEU A 48 4.09 1.64 -0.73
C LEU A 48 4.99 2.51 0.15
N LYS A 49 5.03 2.25 1.45
CA LYS A 49 5.94 2.93 2.38
C LYS A 49 7.41 2.75 1.99
N MET A 50 7.83 1.52 1.67
CA MET A 50 9.20 1.24 1.20
C MET A 50 9.50 1.89 -0.14
N TYR A 51 8.53 1.91 -1.05
CA TYR A 51 8.66 2.56 -2.35
C TYR A 51 8.88 4.07 -2.21
N ILE A 52 8.09 4.76 -1.39
CA ILE A 52 8.24 6.20 -1.13
C ILE A 52 9.61 6.47 -0.49
N ASP A 53 10.02 5.70 0.52
CA ASP A 53 11.34 5.84 1.14
C ASP A 53 12.49 5.67 0.15
N SER A 54 12.37 4.70 -0.76
CA SER A 54 13.37 4.48 -1.79
C SER A 54 13.45 5.66 -2.76
N ASN A 55 12.31 6.19 -3.20
CA ASN A 55 12.26 7.38 -4.05
C ASN A 55 12.84 8.60 -3.33
N ALA A 56 12.58 8.76 -2.04
CA ALA A 56 13.10 9.84 -1.22
C ALA A 56 14.64 9.77 -1.07
N ARG A 57 15.22 8.58 -0.98
CA ARG A 57 16.69 8.41 -0.96
C ARG A 57 17.32 8.71 -2.31
N VAL A 58 16.66 8.33 -3.40
CA VAL A 58 17.15 8.58 -4.77
C VAL A 58 17.07 10.05 -5.14
N ASN A 59 15.97 10.73 -4.76
CA ASN A 59 15.78 12.14 -5.01
C ASN A 59 15.25 12.85 -3.76
N PRO A 60 16.14 13.23 -2.81
CA PRO A 60 15.73 13.90 -1.59
C PRO A 60 15.06 15.26 -1.85
N GLN A 61 15.39 15.94 -2.94
CA GLN A 61 14.91 17.29 -3.25
C GLN A 61 13.40 17.34 -3.48
N ILE A 62 12.76 16.24 -3.90
CA ILE A 62 11.31 16.20 -4.17
C ILE A 62 10.47 15.69 -3.00
N LEU A 63 11.09 15.03 -2.01
CA LEU A 63 10.36 14.34 -0.93
C LEU A 63 10.84 14.72 0.48
N HIS A 64 11.85 15.59 0.64
CA HIS A 64 12.35 15.95 1.98
C HIS A 64 11.28 16.58 2.90
N HIS A 65 10.21 17.13 2.34
CA HIS A 65 9.15 17.78 3.09
C HIS A 65 8.26 16.80 3.86
N VAL A 66 8.13 15.56 3.38
CA VAL A 66 7.36 14.49 4.03
C VAL A 66 8.19 13.64 5.00
N TYR A 67 9.40 14.09 5.36
CA TYR A 67 10.23 13.51 6.41
C TYR A 67 10.68 14.56 7.44
N GLU A 68 11.13 14.11 8.61
CA GLU A 68 11.85 14.96 9.56
C GLU A 68 13.14 15.52 8.95
N TRP A 69 13.60 16.64 9.49
CA TRP A 69 14.80 17.31 8.98
C TRP A 69 16.01 16.39 8.97
N ASN A 70 16.78 16.41 7.87
CA ASN A 70 18.00 15.63 7.65
C ASN A 70 17.80 14.09 7.70
N GLN A 71 16.57 13.61 7.58
CA GLN A 71 16.25 12.17 7.66
C GLN A 71 15.38 11.72 6.47
N THR A 72 15.58 12.33 5.31
CA THR A 72 14.82 12.01 4.09
C THR A 72 14.99 10.55 3.68
N GLY A 73 13.87 9.85 3.53
CA GLY A 73 13.85 8.42 3.20
C GLY A 73 14.12 7.48 4.38
N SER A 74 14.16 7.98 5.62
CA SER A 74 14.20 7.14 6.82
C SER A 74 12.78 6.75 7.26
N PRO A 75 12.49 5.46 7.50
CA PRO A 75 11.16 5.00 7.91
C PRO A 75 10.62 5.66 9.17
N GLU A 76 11.49 5.89 10.16
CA GLU A 76 11.13 6.48 11.47
C GLU A 76 10.91 8.00 11.40
N ALA A 77 11.34 8.62 10.30
CA ALA A 77 11.25 10.07 10.11
C ALA A 77 10.03 10.48 9.28
N ARG A 78 9.18 9.54 8.84
CA ARG A 78 8.02 9.85 7.98
C ARG A 78 7.06 10.80 8.68
N LEU A 79 6.68 11.85 7.97
CA LEU A 79 5.63 12.79 8.37
C LEU A 79 4.30 12.46 7.69
N TYR A 80 4.06 11.18 7.41
CA TYR A 80 2.81 10.68 6.86
C TYR A 80 2.49 9.31 7.42
N ASP A 81 1.19 9.02 7.53
CA ASP A 81 0.65 7.69 7.77
C ASP A 81 -0.15 7.25 6.54
N ILE A 82 -0.16 5.95 6.26
CA ILE A 82 -0.95 5.36 5.19
C ILE A 82 -1.96 4.42 5.81
N GLN A 83 -3.21 4.60 5.43
CA GLN A 83 -4.33 3.77 5.85
C GLN A 83 -5.00 3.17 4.61
N TYR A 84 -5.59 2.00 4.77
CA TYR A 84 -6.39 1.39 3.72
C TYR A 84 -7.74 0.92 4.26
N ILE A 85 -8.73 0.93 3.38
CA ILE A 85 -10.06 0.37 3.61
C ILE A 85 -10.27 -0.71 2.57
N SER A 86 -10.49 -1.93 3.03
CA SER A 86 -10.92 -3.04 2.18
C SER A 86 -12.44 -3.11 2.22
N ASN A 87 -13.08 -3.04 1.05
CA ASN A 87 -14.47 -3.42 0.88
C ASN A 87 -14.52 -4.65 -0.04
N GLY A 88 -15.62 -5.40 -0.05
CA GLY A 88 -15.73 -6.62 -0.87
C GLY A 88 -15.54 -6.44 -2.38
N LEU A 89 -15.39 -5.20 -2.87
CA LEU A 89 -15.17 -4.85 -4.27
C LEU A 89 -13.72 -4.41 -4.56
N GLY A 90 -12.97 -3.90 -3.57
CA GLY A 90 -11.62 -3.39 -3.77
C GLY A 90 -11.00 -2.77 -2.52
N ILE A 91 -9.82 -2.17 -2.72
CA ILE A 91 -9.03 -1.55 -1.65
C ILE A 91 -8.86 -0.07 -1.99
N SER A 92 -9.19 0.80 -1.04
CA SER A 92 -8.92 2.24 -1.12
C SER A 92 -7.78 2.59 -0.17
N PHE A 93 -6.82 3.38 -0.62
CA PHE A 93 -5.73 3.89 0.20
C PHE A 93 -5.88 5.38 0.44
N ASN A 94 -5.46 5.83 1.60
CA ASN A 94 -5.40 7.24 1.98
C ASN A 94 -4.08 7.51 2.72
N ALA A 95 -3.55 8.72 2.56
CA ALA A 95 -2.43 9.20 3.34
C ALA A 95 -2.82 10.45 4.14
N THR A 96 -2.38 10.51 5.38
CA THR A 96 -2.52 11.68 6.26
C THR A 96 -1.16 12.18 6.67
N PHE A 97 -0.99 13.51 6.72
CA PHE A 97 0.27 14.10 7.19
C PHE A 97 0.32 14.23 8.71
N ARG A 98 1.53 14.10 9.25
CA ARG A 98 1.86 14.21 10.66
C ARG A 98 2.61 15.50 10.95
N GLN A 99 2.50 15.95 12.20
CA GLN A 99 3.25 17.07 12.72
C GLN A 99 4.75 16.72 12.85
N SER A 100 5.63 17.58 12.33
CA SER A 100 7.07 17.51 12.58
C SER A 100 7.39 17.77 14.06
N SER A 101 8.22 16.92 14.63
CA SER A 101 8.68 17.01 16.02
C SER A 101 10.06 17.64 16.15
N THR A 102 10.85 17.63 15.08
CA THR A 102 12.23 18.11 15.11
C THR A 102 12.33 19.63 14.94
N ILE A 103 13.20 20.24 15.75
CA ILE A 103 13.50 21.67 15.66
C ILE A 103 14.66 21.83 14.67
N LYS A 104 14.43 22.58 13.59
CA LYS A 104 15.50 22.95 12.65
C LYS A 104 16.50 23.86 13.37
N GLN A 105 17.79 23.69 13.08
CA GLN A 105 18.84 24.57 13.58
C GLN A 105 18.48 26.05 13.33
N GLY A 106 18.63 26.88 14.36
CA GLY A 106 18.25 28.29 14.34
C GLY A 106 16.79 28.56 14.75
N SER A 107 15.96 27.53 14.95
CA SER A 107 14.60 27.68 15.49
C SER A 107 14.54 27.30 16.98
N LYS A 108 13.50 27.80 17.67
CA LYS A 108 13.13 27.39 19.04
C LYS A 108 11.92 26.45 19.07
N VAL A 109 11.27 26.26 17.93
CA VAL A 109 10.05 25.45 17.78
C VAL A 109 10.11 24.64 16.48
N PRO A 110 9.40 23.51 16.39
CA PRO A 110 9.25 22.79 15.13
C PRO A 110 8.51 23.62 14.07
N PHE A 111 8.63 23.22 12.82
CA PHE A 111 7.77 23.74 11.76
C PHE A 111 6.41 23.02 11.84
N TYR A 112 5.41 23.71 12.40
CA TYR A 112 4.03 23.22 12.45
C TYR A 112 3.45 22.96 11.07
N ASP A 113 2.74 21.84 10.91
CA ASP A 113 2.13 21.39 9.65
C ASP A 113 3.09 21.33 8.44
N LYS A 114 4.39 21.13 8.69
CA LYS A 114 5.46 21.16 7.66
C LYS A 114 5.07 20.42 6.37
N ALA A 115 4.75 19.13 6.46
CA ALA A 115 4.49 18.30 5.29
C ALA A 115 3.28 18.81 4.49
N ARG A 116 2.18 19.14 5.17
CA ARG A 116 0.97 19.69 4.54
C ARG A 116 1.24 21.04 3.86
N ILE A 117 1.91 21.96 4.56
CA ILE A 117 2.22 23.30 4.05
C ILE A 117 3.07 23.21 2.80
N MET A 118 4.10 22.37 2.81
CA MET A 118 5.02 22.21 1.69
C MET A 118 4.38 21.44 0.52
N GLU A 119 3.65 20.35 0.79
CA GLU A 119 2.98 19.57 -0.26
C GLU A 119 1.93 20.40 -1.00
N GLN A 120 1.20 21.25 -0.28
CA GLN A 120 0.18 22.13 -0.88
C GLN A 120 0.78 23.43 -1.46
N GLY A 121 2.06 23.72 -1.20
CA GLY A 121 2.72 24.96 -1.58
C GLY A 121 2.11 26.19 -0.92
N LEU A 122 1.71 26.07 0.35
CA LEU A 122 1.13 27.17 1.11
C LEU A 122 2.22 28.17 1.54
N PRO A 123 2.00 29.48 1.35
CA PRO A 123 2.92 30.48 1.86
C PRO A 123 2.87 30.54 3.38
N VAL A 124 3.99 30.90 4.01
CA VAL A 124 4.07 31.13 5.46
C VAL A 124 4.57 32.52 5.77
N THR A 125 3.94 33.17 6.73
CA THR A 125 4.36 34.49 7.23
C THR A 125 5.01 34.32 8.58
N ILE A 126 6.29 34.70 8.66
CA ILE A 126 7.09 34.67 9.88
C ILE A 126 7.02 36.06 10.49
N VAL A 127 6.58 36.15 11.74
CA VAL A 127 6.44 37.40 12.49
C VAL A 127 7.42 37.44 13.67
N PRO A 128 8.04 38.60 13.97
CA PRO A 128 8.85 38.73 15.17
C PRO A 128 7.99 38.52 16.43
N LYS A 129 8.37 37.57 17.30
CA LYS A 129 7.74 37.42 18.63
C LYS A 129 8.16 38.49 19.64
N GLN A 130 9.33 39.10 19.41
CA GLN A 130 9.87 40.19 20.23
C GLN A 130 10.04 41.43 19.36
N ARG A 131 11.28 41.89 19.14
CA ARG A 131 11.56 43.12 18.39
C ARG A 131 12.04 42.90 16.96
N ILE A 132 12.85 41.86 16.73
CA ILE A 132 13.47 41.58 15.43
C ILE A 132 13.44 40.08 15.12
N LEU A 133 13.28 39.75 13.85
CA LEU A 133 13.71 38.50 13.27
C LEU A 133 15.20 38.57 12.97
N ALA A 134 15.91 37.48 13.22
CA ALA A 134 17.32 37.31 12.87
C ALA A 134 17.46 35.96 12.16
N PHE A 135 17.91 35.98 10.91
CA PHE A 135 18.13 34.78 10.11
C PHE A 135 19.23 35.03 9.07
N GLU A 136 19.79 33.97 8.51
CA GLU A 136 20.85 34.05 7.50
C GLU A 136 20.26 33.84 6.09
N VAL A 137 20.69 34.65 5.13
CA VAL A 137 20.38 34.52 3.70
C VAL A 137 21.67 34.68 2.93
N ASP A 138 22.04 33.70 2.10
CA ASP A 138 23.24 33.71 1.26
C ASP A 138 24.53 34.07 2.03
N GLY A 139 24.69 33.55 3.26
CA GLY A 139 25.85 33.82 4.12
C GLY A 139 25.83 35.16 4.85
N GLN A 140 24.78 35.97 4.67
CA GLN A 140 24.62 37.27 5.33
C GLN A 140 23.55 37.20 6.42
N GLN A 141 23.88 37.75 7.58
CA GLN A 141 22.94 37.90 8.68
C GLN A 141 21.95 39.04 8.39
N VAL A 142 20.67 38.71 8.32
CA VAL A 142 19.57 39.66 8.12
C VAL A 142 18.84 39.91 9.43
N PHE A 143 18.53 41.17 9.71
CA PHE A 143 17.70 41.59 10.84
C PHE A 143 16.52 42.44 10.36
N THR A 144 15.30 42.11 10.78
CA THR A 144 14.11 42.89 10.40
C THR A 144 13.07 42.90 11.51
N SER A 145 12.45 44.05 11.74
CA SER A 145 11.27 44.19 12.61
C SER A 145 9.95 43.92 11.87
N LYS A 146 9.99 43.79 10.54
CA LYS A 146 8.80 43.53 9.71
C LYS A 146 8.57 42.02 9.54
N PRO A 147 7.31 41.58 9.36
CA PRO A 147 7.01 40.22 8.93
C PRO A 147 7.72 39.86 7.62
N VAL A 148 8.10 38.59 7.50
CA VAL A 148 8.69 38.02 6.28
C VAL A 148 7.77 36.92 5.78
N THR A 149 7.34 37.04 4.52
CA THR A 149 6.52 36.01 3.87
C THR A 149 7.40 35.14 2.98
N VAL A 150 7.41 33.84 3.26
CA VAL A 150 8.03 32.83 2.41
C VAL A 150 6.92 32.23 1.55
N THR A 151 6.93 32.56 0.26
CA THR A 151 5.88 32.16 -0.69
C THR A 151 5.93 30.68 -1.04
N ASN A 152 7.14 30.09 -1.03
CA ASN A 152 7.34 28.68 -1.32
C ASN A 152 8.30 28.03 -0.31
N PRO A 153 7.83 27.69 0.91
CA PRO A 153 8.70 27.17 1.97
C PRO A 153 9.28 25.78 1.68
N GLY A 154 8.68 25.03 0.75
CA GLY A 154 9.12 23.69 0.37
C GLY A 154 9.99 23.63 -0.89
N GLY A 155 10.11 24.72 -1.66
CA GLY A 155 10.69 24.65 -3.00
C GLY A 155 9.79 23.91 -3.99
N ASP A 156 10.37 23.21 -4.97
CA ASP A 156 9.63 22.54 -6.04
C ASP A 156 9.08 21.16 -5.61
N VAL A 157 8.47 21.09 -4.43
CA VAL A 157 7.94 19.84 -3.83
C VAL A 157 6.42 19.73 -3.89
N LYS A 158 5.73 20.76 -4.39
CA LYS A 158 4.27 20.80 -4.40
C LYS A 158 3.68 19.63 -5.22
N GLY A 159 2.89 18.78 -4.57
CA GLY A 159 2.25 17.62 -5.18
C GLY A 159 3.19 16.45 -5.48
N GLU A 160 4.46 16.49 -5.03
CA GLU A 160 5.42 15.43 -5.31
C GLU A 160 5.11 14.15 -4.51
N PHE A 161 4.60 14.28 -3.29
CA PHE A 161 4.18 13.10 -2.53
C PHE A 161 3.02 12.40 -3.21
N GLU A 162 1.99 13.15 -3.64
CA GLU A 162 0.86 12.62 -4.41
C GLU A 162 1.33 11.93 -5.69
N ARG A 163 2.24 12.56 -6.47
CA ARG A 163 2.80 11.96 -7.69
C ARG A 163 3.48 10.62 -7.43
N VAL A 164 4.28 10.52 -6.37
CA VAL A 164 5.00 9.28 -6.03
C VAL A 164 4.02 8.22 -5.52
N PHE A 165 3.03 8.62 -4.72
CA PHE A 165 1.95 7.77 -4.25
C PHE A 165 1.17 7.17 -5.43
N ASP A 166 0.74 8.00 -6.39
CA ASP A 166 0.03 7.55 -7.59
C ASP A 166 0.89 6.68 -8.49
N SER A 167 2.18 7.00 -8.63
CA SER A 167 3.11 6.20 -9.43
C SER A 167 3.26 4.78 -8.89
N PHE A 168 3.13 4.58 -7.58
CA PHE A 168 3.12 3.24 -7.02
C PHE A 168 1.96 2.41 -7.60
N PHE A 169 0.73 2.90 -7.54
CA PHE A 169 -0.44 2.15 -8.01
C PHE A 169 -0.50 2.04 -9.54
N ASN A 170 -0.19 3.12 -10.25
CA ASN A 170 -0.35 3.19 -11.71
C ASN A 170 0.77 2.49 -12.49
N ARG A 171 1.94 2.28 -11.87
CA ARG A 171 3.11 1.71 -12.54
C ARG A 171 3.72 0.56 -11.75
N TYR A 172 4.24 0.85 -10.57
CA TYR A 172 5.03 -0.14 -9.83
C TYR A 172 4.22 -1.37 -9.42
N PHE A 173 2.97 -1.16 -8.99
CA PHE A 173 2.10 -2.22 -8.50
C PHE A 173 1.83 -3.28 -9.56
N THR A 174 1.39 -2.84 -10.75
CA THR A 174 1.02 -3.74 -11.85
C THR A 174 2.22 -4.29 -12.60
N GLN A 175 3.31 -3.53 -12.72
CA GLN A 175 4.48 -3.94 -13.49
C GLN A 175 5.45 -4.83 -12.71
N ALA A 176 5.60 -4.59 -11.41
CA ALA A 176 6.66 -5.22 -10.62
C ALA A 176 6.10 -5.91 -9.37
N TYR A 177 5.32 -5.21 -8.55
CA TYR A 177 4.95 -5.71 -7.23
C TYR A 177 4.19 -7.03 -7.26
N LEU A 178 3.17 -7.17 -8.11
CA LEU A 178 2.37 -8.40 -8.19
C LEU A 178 3.18 -9.64 -8.60
N GLU A 179 4.22 -9.44 -9.44
CA GLU A 179 5.11 -10.52 -9.84
C GLU A 179 6.16 -10.79 -8.75
N SER A 180 6.81 -9.76 -8.21
CA SER A 180 7.87 -9.89 -7.21
C SER A 180 7.35 -10.40 -5.86
N SER A 181 6.09 -10.11 -5.53
CA SER A 181 5.40 -10.66 -4.35
C SER A 181 4.93 -12.11 -4.57
N GLY A 182 5.05 -12.68 -5.77
CA GLY A 182 4.55 -14.03 -6.04
C GLY A 182 3.02 -14.16 -6.10
N ILE A 183 2.26 -13.11 -5.79
CA ILE A 183 0.78 -13.10 -5.82
C ILE A 183 0.27 -13.46 -7.22
N ALA A 184 0.82 -12.85 -8.27
CA ALA A 184 0.44 -13.17 -9.65
C ALA A 184 0.74 -14.63 -10.00
N SER A 185 1.92 -15.13 -9.61
CA SER A 185 2.31 -16.53 -9.83
C SER A 185 1.38 -17.51 -9.11
N TYR A 186 1.02 -17.21 -7.87
CA TYR A 186 0.11 -18.03 -7.07
C TYR A 186 -1.30 -18.08 -7.69
N LEU A 187 -1.84 -16.93 -8.09
CA LEU A 187 -3.19 -16.83 -8.66
C LEU A 187 -3.32 -17.50 -10.04
N ARG A 188 -2.23 -17.57 -10.82
CA ARG A 188 -2.21 -18.26 -12.12
C ARG A 188 -2.43 -19.76 -12.04
N ASN A 189 -2.10 -20.39 -10.91
CA ASN A 189 -2.15 -21.86 -10.78
C ASN A 189 -2.91 -22.30 -9.52
N PRO A 190 -4.18 -22.73 -9.64
CA PRO A 190 -4.97 -23.22 -8.51
C PRO A 190 -4.53 -24.64 -8.10
N VAL A 191 -3.28 -24.81 -7.68
CA VAL A 191 -2.70 -26.11 -7.30
C VAL A 191 -3.51 -26.84 -6.22
N ASP A 192 -4.12 -26.08 -5.31
CA ASP A 192 -4.94 -26.64 -4.23
C ASP A 192 -6.24 -27.30 -4.77
N PHE A 193 -6.77 -26.82 -5.91
CA PHE A 193 -7.89 -27.48 -6.60
C PHE A 193 -7.47 -28.87 -7.09
N ALA A 194 -6.38 -28.96 -7.85
CA ALA A 194 -5.90 -30.22 -8.42
C ALA A 194 -5.50 -31.23 -7.33
N LYS A 195 -4.77 -30.78 -6.30
CA LYS A 195 -4.35 -31.62 -5.16
C LYS A 195 -5.53 -32.21 -4.39
N ASN A 196 -6.66 -31.51 -4.35
CA ASN A 196 -7.85 -31.95 -3.61
C ASN A 196 -8.90 -32.62 -4.50
N PHE A 197 -8.62 -32.88 -5.78
CA PHE A 197 -9.59 -33.43 -6.72
C PHE A 197 -10.21 -34.77 -6.26
N SER A 198 -9.39 -35.68 -5.74
CA SER A 198 -9.90 -36.95 -5.19
C SER A 198 -10.85 -36.73 -4.00
N SER A 199 -10.54 -35.78 -3.12
CA SER A 199 -11.41 -35.42 -2.00
C SER A 199 -12.67 -34.67 -2.45
N GLY A 200 -12.57 -33.91 -3.54
CA GLY A 200 -13.69 -33.25 -4.19
C GLY A 200 -14.67 -34.24 -4.80
N LYS A 201 -14.17 -35.32 -5.43
CA LYS A 201 -15.00 -36.39 -5.97
C LYS A 201 -15.87 -37.09 -4.91
N SER A 202 -15.38 -37.19 -3.68
CA SER A 202 -16.15 -37.75 -2.55
C SER A 202 -16.98 -36.71 -1.79
N GLY A 203 -16.49 -35.48 -1.67
CA GLY A 203 -17.07 -34.43 -0.82
C GLY A 203 -17.91 -33.38 -1.54
N GLY A 204 -17.90 -33.37 -2.88
CA GLY A 204 -18.67 -32.47 -3.71
C GLY A 204 -18.49 -31.00 -3.37
N ARG A 205 -19.62 -30.27 -3.30
CA ARG A 205 -19.65 -28.81 -3.15
C ARG A 205 -19.00 -28.30 -1.87
N SER A 206 -19.29 -28.92 -0.73
CA SER A 206 -18.78 -28.48 0.58
C SER A 206 -17.26 -28.47 0.60
N ARG A 207 -16.64 -29.54 0.06
CA ARG A 207 -15.18 -29.61 -0.07
C ARG A 207 -14.64 -28.55 -1.03
N GLY A 208 -15.37 -28.27 -2.11
CA GLY A 208 -15.04 -27.19 -3.04
C GLY A 208 -14.94 -25.85 -2.33
N VAL A 209 -15.98 -25.46 -1.58
CA VAL A 209 -16.04 -24.20 -0.85
C VAL A 209 -14.86 -24.08 0.12
N GLN A 210 -14.61 -25.12 0.91
CA GLN A 210 -13.48 -25.12 1.85
C GLN A 210 -12.14 -24.89 1.15
N VAL A 211 -11.86 -25.63 0.07
CA VAL A 211 -10.59 -25.54 -0.65
C VAL A 211 -10.44 -24.20 -1.35
N GLY A 212 -11.51 -23.69 -1.99
CA GLY A 212 -11.51 -22.39 -2.66
C GLY A 212 -11.24 -21.23 -1.70
N THR A 213 -11.92 -21.23 -0.54
CA THR A 213 -11.71 -20.22 0.50
C THR A 213 -10.28 -20.24 1.03
N SER A 214 -9.74 -21.43 1.35
CA SER A 214 -8.35 -21.54 1.82
C SER A 214 -7.34 -21.14 0.76
N TRP A 215 -7.57 -21.49 -0.52
CA TRP A 215 -6.66 -21.17 -1.61
C TRP A 215 -6.53 -19.66 -1.81
N ILE A 216 -7.64 -18.92 -1.89
CA ILE A 216 -7.59 -17.48 -2.15
C ILE A 216 -7.02 -16.70 -0.97
N ILE A 217 -7.29 -17.12 0.28
CA ILE A 217 -6.75 -16.46 1.47
C ILE A 217 -5.22 -16.55 1.47
N LYS A 218 -4.64 -17.71 1.15
CA LYS A 218 -3.18 -17.88 1.07
C LYS A 218 -2.53 -16.99 0.00
N ALA A 219 -3.26 -16.60 -1.05
CA ALA A 219 -2.72 -15.71 -2.08
C ALA A 219 -2.30 -14.35 -1.52
N GLY A 220 -2.92 -13.90 -0.41
CA GLY A 220 -2.58 -12.64 0.26
C GLY A 220 -1.35 -12.73 1.18
N LEU A 221 -0.83 -13.93 1.39
CA LEU A 221 0.35 -14.23 2.22
C LEU A 221 1.59 -14.62 1.39
N ALA A 222 1.44 -14.68 0.07
CA ALA A 222 2.48 -15.08 -0.86
C ALA A 222 3.59 -14.02 -0.97
#